data_AF-A0A429ZRY4-F1
#
_entry.id   AF-A0A429ZRY4-F1
#
_cell.length_a   1.000
_cell.length_b   1.000
_cell.length_c   1.000
_cell.angle_alpha   90.00
_cell.angle_beta   90.00
_cell.angle_gamma   90.00
#
_symmetry.space_group_name_H-M   'P 1'
#
loop_
_entity.id
_entity.type
_entity.pdbx_description
1 polymer ?
#
loop_
_entity_poly.entity_id
_entity_poly.type
_entity_poly.pdbx_seq_one_letter_code
_entity_poly.pdbx_strand_id
1 'polypeptide(L)'
;MTQDQERNQRKVYQGRVVSDKMDKTIVVVVETKNAHKKYGKRVKYSKKYYAHDENNVAKIGDIVKVMETRPLSATKRFRLLEVVEEAVII
;
A
#
# COMPACT_ATOMS: atom_id res chain seq x y z
N MET A 1 -33.67 5.50 1.29
CA MET A 1 -32.99 5.07 2.53
C MET A 1 -31.97 4.03 2.15
N THR A 2 -30.76 4.45 1.79
CA THR A 2 -29.65 3.52 1.57
C THR A 2 -28.85 3.52 2.86
N GLN A 3 -29.00 2.48 3.66
CA GLN A 3 -28.17 2.32 4.85
C GLN A 3 -26.76 1.98 4.37
N ASP A 4 -25.85 2.94 4.47
CA ASP A 4 -24.42 2.66 4.47
C ASP A 4 -24.14 1.77 5.68
N GLN A 5 -24.01 0.47 5.42
CA GLN A 5 -23.57 -0.49 6.42
C GLN A 5 -22.18 -0.05 6.91
N GLU A 6 -22.08 0.33 8.19
CA GLU A 6 -20.83 0.73 8.83
C GLU A 6 -19.79 -0.40 8.72
N ARG A 7 -18.95 -0.32 7.69
CA ARG A 7 -17.89 -1.30 7.44
C ARG A 7 -16.80 -1.09 8.49
N ASN A 8 -16.31 -2.17 9.07
CA ASN A 8 -15.18 -2.14 10.01
C ASN A 8 -14.02 -1.29 9.45
N GLN A 9 -13.46 -0.40 10.28
CA GLN A 9 -12.38 0.52 9.92
C GLN A 9 -11.07 -0.25 9.70
N ARG A 10 -10.92 -0.83 8.52
CA ARG A 10 -9.68 -1.50 8.09
C ARG A 10 -8.57 -0.48 7.92
N LYS A 11 -7.34 -0.85 8.28
CA LYS A 11 -6.20 0.05 8.16
C LYS A 11 -5.91 0.35 6.69
N VAL A 12 -5.57 1.62 6.45
CA VAL A 12 -5.22 2.14 5.14
C VAL A 12 -3.81 2.70 5.22
N TYR A 13 -2.98 2.36 4.24
CA TYR A 13 -1.61 2.86 4.13
C TYR A 13 -1.40 3.53 2.79
N GLN A 14 -0.50 4.50 2.76
CA GLN A 14 -0.01 5.13 1.55
C GLN A 14 1.46 4.76 1.38
N GLY A 15 1.86 4.44 0.16
CA GLY A 15 3.22 4.03 -0.13
C GLY A 15 3.55 4.08 -1.62
N ARG A 16 4.82 3.83 -1.92
CA ARG A 16 5.34 3.87 -3.29
C ARG A 16 5.38 2.47 -3.89
N VAL A 17 5.00 2.34 -5.15
CA VAL A 17 5.13 1.07 -5.90
C VAL A 17 6.60 0.84 -6.27
N VAL A 18 7.13 -0.31 -5.85
CA VAL A 18 8.52 -0.71 -6.13
C VAL A 18 8.60 -1.78 -7.22
N SER A 19 7.56 -2.59 -7.39
CA SER A 19 7.53 -3.64 -8.41
C SER A 19 6.09 -3.95 -8.83
N ASP A 20 5.88 -4.04 -10.14
CA ASP A 20 4.64 -4.47 -10.81
C ASP A 20 4.82 -5.81 -11.58
N LYS A 21 5.98 -6.46 -11.46
CA LYS A 21 6.36 -7.66 -12.24
C LYS A 21 5.45 -8.88 -12.08
N MET A 22 4.53 -8.88 -11.12
CA MET A 22 3.64 -10.01 -10.86
C MET A 22 2.25 -9.72 -11.40
N ASP A 23 1.60 -10.75 -11.96
CA ASP A 23 0.22 -10.59 -12.43
C ASP A 23 -0.73 -10.22 -11.29
N LYS A 24 -1.54 -9.18 -11.53
CA LYS A 24 -2.59 -8.65 -10.65
C LYS A 24 -2.09 -8.28 -9.25
N THR A 25 -0.81 -7.95 -9.12
CA THR A 25 -0.18 -7.67 -7.81
C THR A 25 0.98 -6.71 -7.90
N ILE A 26 0.89 -5.71 -7.05
CA ILE A 26 1.94 -4.71 -6.87
C ILE A 26 2.62 -4.87 -5.51
N VAL A 27 3.91 -4.56 -5.47
CA VAL A 27 4.69 -4.48 -4.24
C VAL A 27 4.83 -3.02 -3.86
N VAL A 28 4.22 -2.65 -2.74
CA VAL A 28 4.20 -1.29 -2.21
C VAL A 28 5.12 -1.19 -1.01
N VAL A 29 5.98 -0.18 -0.97
CA VAL A 29 6.77 0.17 0.20
C VAL A 29 6.08 1.30 0.95
N VAL A 30 5.76 1.04 2.21
CA VAL A 30 5.26 2.05 3.15
C VAL A 30 6.42 2.45 4.06
N GLU A 31 6.70 3.75 4.07
CA GLU A 31 7.72 4.34 4.93
C GLU A 31 7.09 4.89 6.21
N THR A 32 7.70 4.61 7.35
CA THR A 32 7.34 5.20 8.65
C THR A 32 8.59 5.71 9.35
N LYS A 33 8.43 6.70 10.24
CA LYS A 33 9.52 7.24 11.04
C LYS A 33 9.29 6.85 12.49
N ASN A 34 10.21 6.09 13.07
CA ASN A 34 10.16 5.73 14.49
C ASN A 34 11.43 6.23 15.19
N ALA A 35 11.32 6.58 16.47
CA ALA A 35 12.47 6.98 17.27
C ALA A 35 13.27 5.75 17.70
N HIS A 36 14.60 5.81 17.58
CA HIS A 36 15.47 4.75 18.07
C HIS A 36 15.34 4.63 19.60
N LYS A 37 15.01 3.45 20.12
CA LYS A 37 14.65 3.23 21.53
C LYS A 37 15.67 3.81 22.54
N LYS A 38 16.97 3.70 22.26
CA LYS A 38 18.05 4.18 23.14
C LYS A 38 18.42 5.65 22.92
N TYR A 39 18.36 6.14 21.68
CA TYR A 39 19.01 7.39 21.29
C TYR A 39 18.01 8.50 20.91
N GLY A 40 16.72 8.19 20.81
CA GLY A 40 15.69 9.16 20.42
C GLY A 40 15.77 9.66 18.97
N LYS A 41 16.85 9.35 18.23
CA LYS A 41 17.02 9.74 16.82
C LYS A 41 15.88 9.17 15.97
N ARG A 42 15.23 10.02 15.17
CA ARG A 42 14.18 9.60 14.23
C ARG A 42 14.83 8.84 13.07
N VAL A 43 14.54 7.55 12.97
CA VAL A 43 15.04 6.66 11.90
C VAL A 43 13.89 6.31 10.97
N LYS A 44 14.18 6.23 9.66
CA LYS A 44 13.23 5.76 8.65
C LYS A 44 13.18 4.23 8.68
N TYR A 45 11.98 3.68 8.75
CA TYR A 45 11.70 2.26 8.62
C TYR A 45 10.79 2.06 7.42
N SER A 46 11.05 1.04 6.62
CA SER A 46 10.23 0.70 5.47
C SER A 46 9.74 -0.74 5.57
N LYS A 47 8.50 -0.98 5.14
CA LYS A 47 7.93 -2.31 5.05
C LYS A 47 7.28 -2.50 3.69
N LYS A 48 7.51 -3.68 3.10
CA LYS A 48 6.91 -4.10 1.84
C LYS A 48 5.55 -4.75 2.09
N TYR A 49 4.58 -4.39 1.28
CA TYR A 49 3.22 -4.90 1.28
C TYR A 49 2.83 -5.37 -0.12
N TYR A 50 2.15 -6.50 -0.20
CA TYR A 50 1.66 -7.06 -1.44
C TYR A 50 0.18 -6.70 -1.57
N ALA A 51 -0.13 -5.85 -2.55
CA ALA A 51 -1.47 -5.39 -2.81
C ALA A 51 -2.02 -5.99 -4.11
N HIS A 52 -3.28 -6.36 -4.07
CA HIS A 52 -4.03 -6.83 -5.23
C HIS A 52 -4.51 -5.64 -6.05
N ASP A 53 -4.19 -5.68 -7.34
CA ASP A 53 -4.68 -4.77 -8.37
C ASP A 53 -5.26 -5.64 -9.48
N GLU A 54 -6.56 -5.53 -9.76
CA GLU A 54 -7.23 -6.38 -10.74
C GLU A 54 -6.91 -5.96 -12.18
N ASN A 55 -6.69 -4.66 -12.40
CA ASN A 55 -6.57 -4.05 -13.72
C ASN A 55 -5.12 -3.70 -14.08
N ASN A 56 -4.16 -3.99 -13.20
CA ASN A 56 -2.73 -3.67 -13.37
C ASN A 56 -2.51 -2.18 -13.74
N VAL A 57 -3.24 -1.29 -13.07
CA VAL A 57 -3.25 0.15 -13.35
C VAL A 57 -2.00 0.82 -12.78
N ALA A 58 -1.57 0.40 -11.60
CA ALA A 58 -0.47 1.05 -10.90
C ALA A 58 0.90 0.63 -11.49
N LYS A 59 1.73 1.62 -11.79
CA LYS A 59 3.06 1.46 -12.38
C LYS A 59 4.15 1.63 -11.33
N ILE A 60 5.36 1.21 -11.69
CA ILE A 60 6.56 1.44 -10.85
C ILE A 60 6.77 2.94 -10.65
N GLY A 61 6.88 3.36 -9.40
CA GLY A 61 7.12 4.75 -9.04
C GLY A 61 5.91 5.49 -8.48
N ASP A 62 4.70 5.00 -8.76
CA ASP A 62 3.46 5.66 -8.34
C ASP A 62 3.29 5.68 -6.82
N ILE A 63 2.61 6.71 -6.33
CA ILE A 63 2.14 6.77 -4.95
C ILE A 63 0.72 6.23 -4.89
N VAL A 64 0.55 5.13 -4.18
CA VAL A 64 -0.73 4.40 -4.09
C VAL A 64 -1.22 4.32 -2.67
N LYS A 65 -2.54 4.27 -2.52
CA LYS A 65 -3.20 3.98 -1.27
C LYS A 65 -3.73 2.56 -1.28
N VAL A 66 -3.42 1.81 -0.23
CA VAL A 66 -3.75 0.40 -0.09
C VAL A 66 -4.52 0.14 1.20
N MET A 67 -5.54 -0.70 1.12
CA MET A 67 -6.39 -1.07 2.26
C MET A 67 -6.16 -2.53 2.63
N GLU A 68 -6.17 -2.83 3.93
CA GLU A 68 -6.21 -4.21 4.42
C GLU A 68 -7.45 -4.96 3.92
N THR A 69 -7.28 -6.23 3.60
CA THR A 69 -8.35 -7.11 3.20
C THR A 69 -8.17 -8.51 3.79
N ARG A 70 -9.14 -9.39 3.57
CA ARG A 70 -8.96 -10.81 3.85
C ARG A 70 -7.73 -11.33 3.09
N PRO A 71 -7.01 -12.33 3.59
CA PRO A 71 -5.93 -12.94 2.82
C PRO A 71 -6.44 -13.39 1.45
N LEU A 72 -5.81 -12.88 0.38
CA LEU A 72 -6.08 -13.29 -1.00
C LEU A 72 -5.07 -14.36 -1.45
N SER A 73 -3.89 -14.36 -0.84
CA SER A 73 -2.88 -15.41 -0.97
C SER A 73 -2.06 -15.51 0.31
N ALA A 74 -0.98 -16.31 0.30
CA ALA A 74 -0.04 -16.42 1.41
C ALA A 74 0.49 -15.05 1.89
N THR A 75 0.81 -14.14 0.95
CA THR A 75 1.41 -12.82 1.23
C THR A 75 0.50 -11.65 0.89
N LYS A 76 -0.43 -11.80 -0.06
CA LYS A 76 -1.33 -10.74 -0.53
C LYS A 76 -2.47 -10.52 0.48
N ARG A 77 -2.37 -9.42 1.24
CA ARG A 77 -3.33 -9.04 2.30
C ARG A 77 -3.88 -7.62 2.14
N PHE A 78 -3.49 -6.95 1.06
CA PHE A 78 -3.88 -5.58 0.76
C PHE A 78 -4.55 -5.54 -0.60
N ARG A 79 -5.38 -4.53 -0.83
CA ARG A 79 -5.96 -4.20 -2.14
C ARG A 79 -5.66 -2.74 -2.48
N LEU A 80 -5.52 -2.45 -3.77
CA LEU A 80 -5.43 -1.09 -4.27
C LEU A 80 -6.77 -0.37 -4.03
N LEU A 81 -6.71 0.88 -3.55
CA LEU A 81 -7.86 1.78 -3.45
C LEU A 81 -7.81 2.84 -4.55
N GLU A 82 -6.75 3.64 -4.53
CA GLU A 82 -6.56 4.80 -5.39
C GLU A 82 -5.07 4.97 -5.70
N VAL A 83 -4.79 5.42 -6.92
CA VAL A 83 -3.48 5.95 -7.31
C VAL A 83 -3.53 7.45 -7.01
N VAL A 84 -2.69 7.91 -6.09
CA VAL A 84 -2.70 9.29 -5.58
C VAL A 84 -1.88 10.19 -6.51
N GLU A 85 -0.70 9.72 -6.91
CA GLU A 85 0.19 10.42 -7.84
C GLU A 85 0.77 9.41 -8.84
N GLU A 86 0.61 9.71 -10.12
CA GLU A 86 1.27 8.97 -11.20
C GLU A 86 2.71 9.46 -11.36
N ALA A 87 3.64 8.53 -11.53
CA ALA A 87 5.02 8.86 -11.82
C ALA A 87 5.13 9.47 -13.21
N VAL A 88 5.42 10.78 -13.28
CA VAL A 88 5.82 11.43 -14.53
C VAL A 88 7.26 11.00 -14.84
N ILE A 89 7.42 10.18 -15.87
CA ILE A 89 8.73 9.92 -16.48
C ILE A 89 9.01 11.12 -17.40
N ILE A 90 10.07 11.88 -17.10
CA ILE A 90 10.64 12.91 -17.99
C ILE A 90 11.63 12.25 -18.94
#